data_AF-A0A938RBU2-F1
#
_entry.id   AF-A0A938RBU2-F1
#
_cell.length_a   1.000
_cell.length_b   1.000
_cell.length_c   1.000
_cell.angle_alpha   90.00
_cell.angle_beta   90.00
_cell.angle_gamma   90.00
#
_symmetry.space_group_name_H-M   'P 1'
#
loop_
_entity.id
_entity.type
_entity.pdbx_description
1 polymer ?
#
loop_
_entity_poly.entity_id
_entity_poly.type
_entity_poly.pdbx_seq_one_letter_code
_entity_poly.pdbx_strand_id
1 'polypeptide(L)'
;CVPCREGIRQMLKILSNISRGKGREGDIELLEDLSETTRDASLCALGKSAPNPVLSTIRYFRDEYEAHIKEKRCPAYFCKEMVSYYIDPEKCQACMMCLRKCPAEAIDGGKNKIHIIDQEKCTKCKTCFEVCPTRFNAIERISGEPVPPPIPEERRIIVRESKK
;
A
#
# COMPACT_ATOMS: atom_id res chain seq x y z
N CYS A 1 -13.74 27.05 14.79
CA CYS A 1 -13.15 27.41 16.10
C CYS A 1 -11.76 26.78 16.21
N VAL A 2 -10.92 27.26 17.13
CA VAL A 2 -9.52 26.81 17.25
C VAL A 2 -9.40 25.30 17.54
N PRO A 3 -10.17 24.70 18.48
CA PRO A 3 -10.07 23.27 18.77
C PRO A 3 -10.34 22.39 17.55
N CYS A 4 -11.39 22.71 16.78
CA CYS A 4 -11.70 22.02 15.53
C CYS A 4 -10.58 22.16 14.49
N ARG A 5 -10.12 23.38 14.19
CA ARG A 5 -9.13 23.62 13.13
C ARG A 5 -7.79 22.95 13.42
N GLU A 6 -7.27 23.14 14.63
CA GLU A 6 -5.96 22.61 15.01
C GLU A 6 -6.03 21.11 15.33
N GLY A 7 -7.09 20.65 16.01
CA GLY A 7 -7.29 19.24 16.33
C GLY A 7 -7.33 18.38 15.07
N ILE A 8 -8.14 18.75 14.07
CA ILE A 8 -8.22 18.02 12.79
C ILE A 8 -6.89 18.04 12.05
N ARG A 9 -6.17 19.17 12.06
CA ARG A 9 -4.86 19.28 11.42
C ARG A 9 -3.82 18.34 12.06
N GLN A 10 -3.82 18.21 13.39
CA GLN A 10 -2.92 17.28 14.08
C GLN A 10 -3.32 15.82 13.85
N MET A 11 -4.61 15.49 13.92
CA MET A 11 -5.12 14.15 13.60
C MET A 11 -4.69 13.72 12.19
N LEU A 12 -4.89 14.59 11.20
CA LEU A 12 -4.47 14.33 9.82
C LEU A 12 -2.96 14.06 9.72
N LYS A 13 -2.14 14.80 10.45
CA LYS A 13 -0.69 14.63 10.47
C LYS A 13 -0.30 13.25 11.02
N ILE A 14 -0.90 12.83 12.13
CA ILE A 14 -0.61 11.53 12.74
C ILE A 14 -1.09 10.39 11.83
N LEU A 15 -2.34 10.45 11.34
CA LEU A 15 -2.87 9.45 10.40
C LEU A 15 -2.04 9.34 9.12
N SER A 16 -1.56 10.48 8.61
CA SER A 16 -0.63 10.50 7.47
C SER A 16 0.69 9.82 7.80
N ASN A 17 1.25 10.04 8.99
CA ASN A 17 2.48 9.36 9.40
C ASN A 17 2.28 7.85 9.51
N ILE A 18 1.19 7.39 10.14
CA ILE A 18 0.86 5.97 10.25
C ILE A 18 0.73 5.34 8.86
N SER A 19 -0.03 5.99 7.95
CA SER A 19 -0.23 5.52 6.57
C SER A 19 1.04 5.49 5.71
N ARG A 20 2.10 6.18 6.16
CA ARG A 20 3.41 6.25 5.53
C ARG A 20 4.46 5.33 6.18
N GLY A 21 4.05 4.49 7.11
CA GLY A 21 4.96 3.65 7.89
C GLY A 21 5.80 4.42 8.93
N LYS A 22 5.51 5.71 9.13
CA LYS A 22 6.19 6.59 10.10
C LYS A 22 5.46 6.68 11.45
N GLY A 23 4.45 5.83 11.65
CA GLY A 23 3.74 5.72 12.92
C GLY A 23 4.66 5.29 14.06
N ARG A 24 4.33 5.73 15.28
CA ARG A 24 5.09 5.50 16.51
C ARG A 24 4.18 4.90 17.57
N GLU A 25 4.77 4.21 18.53
CA GLU A 25 4.06 3.81 19.75
C GLU A 25 3.50 5.05 20.45
N GLY A 26 2.27 4.99 20.94
CA GLY A 26 1.56 6.14 21.52
C GLY A 26 0.75 6.97 20.51
N ASP A 27 0.92 6.79 19.19
CA ASP A 27 0.16 7.57 18.19
C ASP A 27 -1.34 7.27 18.24
N ILE A 28 -1.76 6.05 18.62
CA ILE A 28 -3.18 5.69 18.72
C ILE A 28 -3.81 6.39 19.92
N GLU A 29 -3.15 6.32 21.08
CA GLU A 29 -3.59 6.95 22.31
C GLU A 29 -3.67 8.47 22.14
N LEU A 30 -2.67 9.07 21.49
CA LEU A 30 -2.67 10.49 21.15
C LEU A 30 -3.81 10.86 20.20
N LEU A 31 -4.14 10.01 19.23
CA LEU A 31 -5.29 10.24 18.33
C LEU A 31 -6.61 10.18 19.09
N GLU A 32 -6.78 9.25 20.03
CA GLU A 32 -7.96 9.16 20.88
C GLU A 32 -8.11 10.43 21.74
N ASP A 33 -7.05 10.83 22.45
CA ASP A 33 -7.06 12.03 23.30
C ASP A 33 -7.36 13.31 22.51
N LEU A 34 -6.72 13.48 21.34
CA LEU A 34 -6.97 14.61 20.45
C LEU A 34 -8.40 14.61 19.91
N SER A 35 -8.93 13.43 19.59
CA SER A 35 -10.28 13.26 19.06
C SER A 35 -11.33 13.63 20.09
N GLU A 36 -11.21 13.12 21.32
CA GLU A 36 -12.09 13.43 22.45
C GLU A 36 -12.04 14.92 22.79
N THR A 37 -10.83 15.50 22.91
CA THR A 37 -10.65 16.93 23.16
C THR A 37 -11.29 17.80 22.06
N THR A 38 -11.11 17.41 20.79
CA THR A 38 -11.70 18.13 19.65
C THR A 38 -13.22 18.07 19.68
N ARG A 39 -13.78 16.91 20.03
CA ARG A 39 -15.23 16.70 20.14
C ARG A 39 -15.84 17.59 21.22
N ASP A 40 -15.22 17.64 22.39
CA ASP A 40 -15.82 18.27 23.56
C ASP A 40 -15.63 19.79 23.55
N ALA A 41 -14.47 20.28 23.08
CA ALA A 41 -14.13 21.71 23.06
C ALA A 41 -14.65 22.46 21.81
N SER A 42 -15.14 21.77 20.79
CA SER A 42 -15.64 22.43 19.57
C SER A 42 -16.98 23.14 19.77
N LEU A 43 -17.07 24.38 19.28
CA LEU A 43 -18.26 25.23 19.47
C LEU A 43 -19.50 24.80 18.66
N CYS A 44 -19.32 24.21 17.48
CA CYS A 44 -20.44 23.83 16.60
C CYS A 44 -20.55 22.31 16.46
N ALA A 45 -21.76 21.80 16.22
CA ALA A 45 -22.03 20.37 16.07
C ALA A 45 -21.16 19.69 15.01
N LEU A 46 -20.86 20.38 13.89
CA LEU A 46 -19.96 19.87 12.85
C LEU A 46 -18.53 19.68 13.36
N GLY A 47 -18.02 20.63 14.16
CA GLY A 47 -16.70 20.49 14.77
C GLY A 47 -16.67 19.36 15.80
N LYS A 48 -17.78 19.16 16.53
CA LYS A 48 -17.91 18.04 17.47
C LYS A 48 -17.93 16.69 16.77
N SER A 49 -18.54 16.57 15.59
CA SER A 49 -18.60 15.30 14.85
C SER A 49 -17.40 15.00 13.97
N ALA A 50 -16.56 16.00 13.68
CA ALA A 50 -15.36 15.86 12.85
C ALA A 50 -14.38 14.74 13.27
N PRO A 51 -14.09 14.49 14.57
CA PRO A 51 -13.20 13.40 14.98
C PRO A 51 -13.83 12.00 14.91
N ASN A 52 -15.16 11.88 14.71
CA ASN A 52 -15.85 10.59 14.75
C ASN A 52 -15.27 9.51 13.81
N PRO A 53 -14.85 9.82 12.56
CA PRO A 53 -14.22 8.83 11.70
C PRO A 53 -12.95 8.23 12.32
N VAL A 54 -12.14 9.04 13.00
CA VAL A 54 -10.92 8.58 13.68
C VAL A 54 -11.28 7.64 14.82
N LEU A 55 -12.16 8.07 15.73
CA LEU A 55 -12.61 7.25 16.86
C LEU A 55 -13.24 5.92 16.40
N SER A 56 -14.08 5.96 15.37
CA SER A 56 -14.72 4.76 14.85
C SER A 56 -13.71 3.79 14.22
N THR A 57 -12.72 4.29 13.47
CA THR A 57 -11.74 3.42 12.82
C THR A 57 -10.77 2.82 13.83
N ILE A 58 -10.38 3.57 14.86
CA ILE A 58 -9.62 3.01 15.99
C ILE A 58 -10.45 1.95 16.71
N ARG A 59 -11.75 2.19 16.95
CA ARG A 59 -12.60 1.20 17.65
C ARG A 59 -12.74 -0.12 16.90
N TYR A 60 -12.93 -0.09 15.58
CA TYR A 60 -13.24 -1.28 14.79
C TYR A 60 -12.02 -1.92 14.11
N PHE A 61 -10.96 -1.16 13.88
CA PHE A 61 -9.77 -1.58 13.12
C PHE A 61 -8.47 -1.25 13.86
N ARG A 62 -8.48 -1.28 15.20
CA ARG A 62 -7.28 -1.00 16.02
C ARG A 62 -6.09 -1.87 15.61
N ASP A 63 -6.35 -3.12 15.31
CA ASP A 63 -5.38 -4.10 14.82
C ASP A 63 -4.68 -3.63 13.53
N GLU A 64 -5.40 -2.97 12.61
CA GLU A 64 -4.76 -2.37 11.44
C GLU A 64 -3.80 -1.24 11.82
N TYR A 65 -4.19 -0.36 12.75
CA TYR A 65 -3.31 0.72 13.22
C TYR A 65 -2.05 0.15 13.87
N GLU A 66 -2.20 -0.88 14.70
CA GLU A 66 -1.08 -1.55 15.34
C GLU A 66 -0.14 -2.21 14.32
N ALA A 67 -0.67 -2.88 13.28
CA ALA A 67 0.14 -3.44 12.21
C ALA A 67 0.94 -2.36 11.45
N HIS A 68 0.34 -1.19 11.21
CA HIS A 68 1.04 -0.06 10.57
C HIS A 68 2.17 0.49 11.45
N ILE A 69 1.97 0.51 12.78
CA ILE A 69 2.94 1.06 13.74
C ILE A 69 4.07 0.06 14.02
N LYS A 70 3.74 -1.19 14.37
CA LYS A 70 4.66 -2.22 14.83
C LYS A 70 5.33 -2.96 13.67
N GLU A 71 4.55 -3.41 12.70
CA GLU A 71 5.01 -4.28 11.60
C GLU A 71 5.35 -3.49 10.33
N LYS A 72 5.05 -2.20 10.28
CA LYS A 72 5.16 -1.36 9.06
C LYS A 72 4.43 -1.98 7.86
N ARG A 73 3.31 -2.64 8.16
CA ARG A 73 2.51 -3.42 7.22
C ARG A 73 1.12 -2.80 7.11
N CYS A 74 0.58 -2.82 5.90
CA CYS A 74 -0.81 -2.46 5.62
C CYS A 74 -1.61 -3.73 5.29
N PRO A 75 -2.41 -4.29 6.23
CA PRO A 75 -3.19 -5.49 5.99
C PRO A 75 -4.15 -5.37 4.80
N ALA A 76 -4.71 -4.18 4.58
CA ALA A 76 -5.61 -3.88 3.48
C ALA A 76 -4.91 -3.65 2.12
N TYR A 77 -3.58 -3.58 2.08
CA TYR A 77 -2.78 -3.24 0.88
C TYR A 77 -3.18 -1.92 0.21
N PHE A 78 -3.63 -0.94 1.00
CA PHE A 78 -4.11 0.34 0.49
C PHE A 78 -3.05 1.46 0.57
N CYS A 79 -2.25 1.46 1.64
CA CYS A 79 -1.22 2.47 1.85
C CYS A 79 -0.06 2.29 0.87
N LYS A 80 -0.03 3.16 -0.16
CA LYS A 80 0.96 3.11 -1.24
C LYS A 80 2.40 2.98 -0.75
N GLU A 81 2.78 3.70 0.31
CA GLU A 81 4.17 3.69 0.78
C GLU A 81 4.60 2.33 1.35
N MET A 82 3.67 1.52 1.89
CA MET A 82 3.94 0.21 2.54
C MET A 82 3.59 -1.00 1.68
N VAL A 83 3.15 -0.78 0.43
CA VAL A 83 2.85 -1.88 -0.50
C VAL A 83 3.91 -1.92 -1.58
N SER A 84 4.31 -3.11 -1.97
CA SER A 84 5.17 -3.36 -3.10
C SER A 84 4.55 -4.43 -3.99
N TYR A 85 4.88 -4.39 -5.27
CA TYR A 85 4.37 -5.34 -6.25
C TYR A 85 5.54 -6.21 -6.74
N TYR A 86 5.33 -7.51 -6.71
CA TYR A 86 6.28 -8.52 -7.16
C TYR A 86 5.64 -9.36 -8.26
N ILE A 87 6.43 -9.75 -9.25
CA ILE A 87 5.99 -10.68 -10.30
C ILE A 87 6.59 -12.04 -9.98
N ASP A 88 5.72 -13.01 -9.70
CA ASP A 88 6.11 -14.40 -9.50
C ASP A 88 6.65 -14.98 -10.83
N PRO A 89 7.94 -15.35 -10.89
CA PRO A 89 8.56 -15.90 -12.08
C PRO A 89 7.92 -17.20 -12.56
N GLU A 90 7.41 -18.04 -11.67
CA GLU A 90 6.84 -19.35 -12.02
C GLU A 90 5.48 -19.21 -12.69
N LYS A 91 4.71 -18.18 -12.29
CA LYS A 91 3.38 -17.89 -12.83
C LYS A 91 3.42 -17.01 -14.08
N CYS A 92 4.48 -16.22 -14.26
CA CYS A 92 4.56 -15.24 -15.35
C CYS A 92 4.72 -15.89 -16.72
N GLN A 93 3.80 -15.61 -17.65
CA GLN A 93 3.81 -16.17 -19.02
C GLN A 93 4.29 -15.17 -20.09
N ALA A 94 5.01 -14.11 -19.71
CA ALA A 94 5.55 -13.09 -20.62
C ALA A 94 4.52 -12.52 -21.63
N CYS A 95 3.29 -12.24 -21.17
CA CYS A 95 2.18 -11.76 -22.01
C CYS A 95 2.28 -10.28 -22.43
N MET A 96 3.30 -9.55 -21.94
CA MET A 96 3.53 -8.11 -22.14
C MET A 96 2.44 -7.14 -21.63
N MET A 97 1.36 -7.60 -21.00
CA MET A 97 0.26 -6.72 -20.58
C MET A 97 0.66 -5.71 -19.50
N CYS A 98 1.33 -6.15 -18.43
CA CYS A 98 1.79 -5.26 -17.38
C CYS A 98 2.86 -4.29 -17.89
N LEU A 99 3.79 -4.78 -18.73
CA LEU A 99 4.84 -3.97 -19.35
C LEU A 99 4.25 -2.78 -20.13
N ARG A 100 3.30 -3.04 -21.03
CA ARG A 100 2.70 -2.00 -21.89
C ARG A 100 1.83 -1.00 -21.14
N LYS A 101 1.24 -1.40 -20.01
CA LYS A 101 0.32 -0.55 -19.24
C LYS A 101 1.00 0.13 -18.04
N CYS A 102 2.30 -0.09 -17.82
CA CYS A 102 3.02 0.55 -16.73
C CYS A 102 3.25 2.04 -17.06
N PRO A 103 2.64 2.99 -16.32
CA PRO A 103 2.81 4.42 -16.60
C PRO A 103 4.20 4.96 -16.24
N ALA A 104 4.96 4.21 -15.43
CA ALA A 104 6.30 4.60 -14.97
C ALA A 104 7.41 3.84 -15.71
N GLU A 105 7.06 3.01 -16.69
CA GLU A 105 8.02 2.15 -17.42
C GLU A 105 8.94 1.34 -16.49
N ALA A 106 8.42 0.97 -15.32
CA ALA A 106 9.16 0.33 -14.23
C ALA A 106 9.24 -1.19 -14.38
N ILE A 107 8.94 -1.76 -15.55
CA ILE A 107 8.91 -3.21 -15.76
C ILE A 107 9.96 -3.57 -16.79
N ASP A 108 10.95 -4.38 -16.40
CA ASP A 108 11.85 -5.05 -17.33
C ASP A 108 11.19 -6.34 -17.83
N GLY A 109 11.19 -6.57 -19.13
CA GLY A 109 10.50 -7.71 -19.72
C GLY A 109 10.46 -7.67 -21.23
N GLY A 110 10.00 -8.77 -21.84
CA GLY A 110 9.96 -8.90 -23.29
C GLY A 110 9.25 -10.17 -23.74
N LYS A 111 9.25 -10.43 -25.05
CA LYS A 111 8.71 -11.68 -25.59
C LYS A 111 9.50 -12.85 -25.00
N ASN A 112 8.80 -13.81 -24.40
CA ASN A 112 9.39 -14.97 -23.71
C ASN A 112 10.41 -14.62 -22.61
N LYS A 113 10.40 -13.37 -22.09
CA LYS A 113 11.23 -12.96 -20.94
C LYS A 113 10.29 -12.69 -19.76
N ILE A 114 10.47 -13.40 -18.65
CA ILE A 114 9.77 -13.16 -17.40
C ILE A 114 9.96 -11.71 -17.00
N HIS A 115 8.85 -11.04 -16.68
CA HIS A 115 8.86 -9.65 -16.32
C HIS A 115 9.27 -9.46 -14.86
N ILE A 116 9.98 -8.38 -14.57
CA ILE A 116 10.39 -7.96 -13.22
C ILE A 116 10.08 -6.49 -13.04
N ILE A 117 9.61 -6.13 -11.86
CA ILE A 117 9.32 -4.74 -11.50
C ILE A 117 10.56 -4.15 -10.83
N ASP A 118 11.09 -3.09 -11.44
CA ASP A 118 12.08 -2.21 -10.86
C ASP A 118 11.40 -1.38 -9.75
N GLN A 119 11.75 -1.67 -8.50
CA GLN A 119 11.14 -1.02 -7.33
C GLN A 119 11.54 0.45 -7.19
N GLU A 120 12.65 0.89 -7.78
CA GLU A 120 13.08 2.29 -7.72
C GLU A 120 12.25 3.18 -8.65
N LYS A 121 11.83 2.63 -9.80
CA LYS A 121 10.97 3.33 -10.76
C LYS A 121 9.48 3.16 -10.48
N CYS A 122 9.10 2.14 -9.71
CA CYS A 122 7.70 1.80 -9.48
C CYS A 122 6.97 2.87 -8.66
N THR A 123 5.94 3.48 -9.25
CA THR A 123 5.05 4.44 -8.56
C THR A 123 3.93 3.78 -7.75
N LYS A 124 3.93 2.45 -7.67
CA LYS A 124 2.99 1.65 -6.86
C LYS A 124 1.51 1.91 -7.20
N CYS A 125 1.23 2.17 -8.47
CA CYS A 125 -0.09 2.55 -8.99
C CYS A 125 -1.10 1.40 -9.13
N LYS A 126 -0.72 0.14 -8.83
CA LYS A 126 -1.54 -1.08 -8.94
C LYS A 126 -1.91 -1.51 -10.36
N THR A 127 -1.63 -0.71 -11.40
CA THR A 127 -2.01 -1.04 -12.78
C THR A 127 -1.52 -2.42 -13.23
N CYS A 128 -0.28 -2.80 -12.87
CA CYS A 128 0.26 -4.11 -13.23
C CYS A 128 -0.62 -5.26 -12.68
N PHE A 129 -0.99 -5.18 -11.40
CA PHE A 129 -1.81 -6.17 -10.71
C PHE A 129 -3.20 -6.31 -11.35
N GLU A 130 -3.84 -5.21 -11.72
CA GLU A 130 -5.19 -5.23 -12.32
C GLU A 130 -5.21 -5.77 -13.75
N VAL A 131 -4.11 -5.61 -14.49
CA VAL A 131 -4.05 -6.02 -15.90
C VAL A 131 -3.45 -7.41 -16.10
N CYS A 132 -2.92 -8.02 -15.04
CA CYS A 132 -2.43 -9.38 -15.11
C CYS A 132 -3.62 -10.34 -15.32
N PRO A 133 -3.60 -11.19 -16.37
CA PRO A 133 -4.69 -12.13 -16.60
C PRO A 133 -4.91 -13.04 -15.38
N THR A 134 -6.16 -13.20 -14.96
CA THR A 134 -6.55 -14.07 -13.83
C THR A 134 -6.12 -15.52 -14.01
N ARG A 135 -5.96 -15.98 -15.27
CA ARG A 135 -5.41 -17.30 -15.60
C ARG A 135 -4.00 -17.52 -15.05
N PHE A 136 -3.18 -16.48 -15.02
CA PHE A 136 -1.80 -16.55 -14.54
C PHE A 136 -1.69 -16.02 -13.13
N ASN A 137 -2.39 -14.92 -12.83
CA ASN A 137 -2.36 -14.19 -11.56
C ASN A 137 -0.93 -14.08 -10.99
N ALA A 138 0.00 -13.66 -11.86
CA ALA A 138 1.43 -13.73 -11.58
C ALA A 138 1.95 -12.56 -10.73
N ILE A 139 1.08 -11.67 -10.24
CA ILE A 139 1.50 -10.46 -9.52
C ILE A 139 1.03 -10.55 -8.08
N GLU A 140 2.00 -10.49 -7.18
CA GLU A 140 1.80 -10.57 -5.74
C GLU A 140 1.98 -9.19 -5.12
N ARG A 141 1.15 -8.91 -4.11
CA ARG A 141 1.22 -7.69 -3.31
C ARG A 141 1.93 -8.04 -2.02
N ILE A 142 3.03 -7.37 -1.74
CA ILE A 142 3.84 -7.57 -0.54
C ILE A 142 3.65 -6.33 0.34
N SER A 143 3.48 -6.54 1.64
CA SER A 143 3.45 -5.45 2.63
C SER A 143 4.15 -5.92 3.90
N GLY A 144 5.00 -5.07 4.47
CA GLY A 144 5.80 -5.38 5.68
C GLY A 144 7.08 -6.18 5.42
N GLU A 145 7.19 -6.85 4.27
CA GLU A 145 8.35 -7.68 3.90
C GLU A 145 9.14 -7.08 2.72
N PRO A 146 10.47 -7.32 2.64
CA PRO A 146 11.26 -6.89 1.50
C PRO A 146 10.85 -7.64 0.24
N VAL A 147 10.88 -6.94 -0.89
CA VAL A 147 10.61 -7.57 -2.19
C VAL A 147 11.73 -8.59 -2.50
N PRO A 148 11.38 -9.83 -2.90
CA PRO A 148 12.39 -10.82 -3.26
C PRO A 148 13.35 -10.31 -4.34
N PRO A 149 14.63 -10.70 -4.30
CA PRO A 149 15.58 -10.27 -5.31
C PRO A 149 15.18 -10.79 -6.70
N PRO A 150 15.48 -10.04 -7.77
CA PRO A 150 15.15 -10.44 -9.12
C PRO A 150 15.94 -11.68 -9.52
N ILE A 151 15.29 -12.62 -10.23
CA ILE A 151 15.97 -13.82 -10.75
C ILE A 151 17.05 -13.45 -11.78
N PRO A 152 18.15 -14.24 -11.90
CA PRO A 152 19.18 -14.03 -12.92
C PRO A 152 18.60 -14.04 -14.35
N GLU A 153 19.16 -13.25 -15.26
CA GLU A 153 18.62 -13.08 -16.62
C GLU A 153 18.48 -14.40 -17.39
N GLU A 154 19.42 -15.32 -17.20
CA GLU A 154 19.44 -16.65 -17.82
C GLU A 154 18.18 -17.46 -17.51
N ARG A 155 17.64 -17.33 -16.29
CA ARG A 155 16.43 -18.03 -15.83
C ARG A 155 15.14 -17.29 -16.19
N ARG A 156 15.22 -16.11 -16.81
CA ARG A 156 14.05 -15.34 -17.23
C ARG A 156 13.49 -15.81 -18.57
N ILE A 157 14.20 -16.64 -19.33
CA ILE A 157 13.77 -17.03 -20.68
C ILE A 157 12.81 -18.22 -20.60
N ILE A 158 11.58 -18.02 -21.07
CA ILE A 158 10.57 -19.07 -21.19
C ILE A 158 10.79 -19.80 -22.51
N VAL A 159 11.29 -21.04 -22.44
CA VAL A 159 11.36 -21.93 -23.60
C VAL A 159 9.99 -22.58 -23.76
N ARG A 160 9.24 -22.18 -24.79
CA ARG A 160 7.97 -22.83 -25.15
C ARG A 160 8.27 -23.95 -26.15
N GLU A 161 8.07 -25.19 -25.75
CA GLU A 161 8.06 -26.29 -26.71
C GLU A 161 6.84 -26.12 -27.62
N SER A 162 7.10 -25.89 -28.90
CA SER A 162 6.07 -25.90 -29.94
C SER A 162 5.48 -27.31 -29.99
N LYS A 163 4.26 -27.48 -29.47
CA LYS A 163 3.49 -28.72 -29.73
C LYS A 163 3.36 -28.87 -31.25
N LYS A 164 4.03 -29.90 -31.77
CA LYS A 164 3.99 -30.36 -33.15
C LYS A 164 2.63 -30.98 -33.45
#